data_AF-A0A519Z950-F1
#
_entry.id   AF-A0A519Z950-F1
#
_cell.length_a   1.000
_cell.length_b   1.000
_cell.length_c   1.000
_cell.angle_alpha   90.00
_cell.angle_beta   90.00
_cell.angle_gamma   90.00
#
_symmetry.space_group_name_H-M   'P 1'
#
loop_
_entity.id
_entity.type
_entity.pdbx_description
1 polymer ?
#
loop_
_entity_poly.entity_id
_entity_poly.type
_entity_poly.pdbx_seq_one_letter_code
_entity_poly.pdbx_strand_id
1 'polypeptide(L)'
;MKHILLLLAFLLSLTTYAQDSPFLDSLLHTSPALAQVLNHPSTYQLQLIYTKIDRDAQNVPHFMQYTYHLNPRQYFNPASLVKLPVALLALEKLHTLPAPITRSTIMSTGTAWRCQTPVPFAAPADSDRLATVGNYIKRML
;
A
#
# COMPACT_ATOMS: atom_id res chain seq x y z
N MET A 1 0.66 -20.20 46.91
CA MET A 1 -0.41 -19.42 46.28
C MET A 1 0.11 -18.33 45.33
N LYS A 2 1.08 -17.49 45.72
CA LYS A 2 1.69 -16.47 44.83
C LYS A 2 2.28 -17.04 43.52
N HIS A 3 2.98 -18.18 43.57
CA HIS A 3 3.55 -18.81 42.37
C HIS A 3 2.50 -19.40 41.42
N ILE A 4 1.35 -19.85 41.95
CA ILE A 4 0.23 -20.36 41.15
C ILE A 4 -0.49 -19.21 40.44
N LEU A 5 -0.63 -18.06 41.12
CA LEU A 5 -1.18 -16.84 40.52
C LEU A 5 -0.28 -16.27 39.40
N LEU A 6 1.05 -16.33 39.58
CA LEU A 6 2.03 -15.93 38.57
C LEU A 6 2.01 -16.84 37.33
N LEU A 7 1.83 -18.16 37.53
CA LEU A 7 1.73 -19.11 36.42
C LEU A 7 0.42 -18.93 35.62
N LEU A 8 -0.69 -18.63 36.32
CA LEU A 8 -1.99 -18.36 35.70
C LEU A 8 -1.98 -17.04 34.90
N ALA A 9 -1.29 -16.02 35.40
CA ALA A 9 -1.11 -14.74 34.69
C ALA A 9 -0.23 -14.89 33.44
N PHE A 10 0.75 -15.80 33.43
CA PHE A 10 1.59 -16.09 32.27
C PHE A 10 0.86 -16.85 31.15
N LEU A 11 -0.11 -17.72 31.52
CA LEU A 11 -0.96 -18.44 30.56
C LEU A 11 -2.01 -17.54 29.87
N LEU A 12 -2.42 -16.44 30.51
CA LEU A 12 -3.35 -15.45 29.95
C LEU A 12 -2.70 -14.47 28.96
N SER A 13 -1.37 -14.45 28.85
CA SER A 13 -0.63 -13.63 27.87
C SER A 13 -0.37 -14.33 26.54
N LEU A 14 -1.09 -15.42 26.23
CA LEU A 14 -1.10 -15.99 24.88
C LEU A 14 -1.74 -14.97 23.93
N THR A 15 -0.89 -14.19 23.26
CA THR A 15 -1.29 -13.30 22.18
C THR A 15 -2.00 -14.13 21.12
N THR A 16 -3.31 -13.93 20.98
CA THR A 16 -4.08 -14.49 19.87
C THR A 16 -3.59 -13.83 18.58
N TYR A 17 -2.64 -14.47 17.90
CA TYR A 17 -2.33 -14.15 16.51
C TYR A 17 -3.58 -14.43 15.69
N ALA A 18 -3.98 -13.48 14.84
CA ALA A 18 -5.07 -13.67 13.90
C ALA A 18 -4.83 -14.98 13.13
N GLN A 19 -5.65 -15.98 13.39
CA GLN A 19 -5.55 -17.27 12.71
C GLN A 19 -6.10 -17.10 11.31
N ASP A 20 -5.43 -17.70 10.33
CA ASP A 20 -5.90 -17.65 8.96
C ASP A 20 -7.28 -18.30 8.84
N SER A 21 -8.11 -17.66 8.03
CA SER A 21 -9.50 -18.06 7.83
C SER A 21 -9.57 -19.23 6.85
N PRO A 22 -10.10 -20.40 7.25
CA PRO A 22 -10.33 -21.51 6.34
C PRO A 22 -11.31 -21.13 5.20
N PHE A 23 -12.25 -20.23 5.51
CA PHE A 23 -13.17 -19.67 4.52
C PHE A 23 -12.42 -18.86 3.45
N LEU A 24 -11.52 -17.97 3.85
CA LEU A 24 -10.77 -17.15 2.91
C LEU A 24 -9.79 -17.98 2.09
N ASP A 25 -9.11 -18.93 2.74
CA ASP A 25 -8.24 -19.89 2.04
C ASP A 25 -9.01 -20.67 0.96
N SER A 26 -10.15 -21.26 1.31
CA SER A 26 -11.00 -22.00 0.37
C SER A 26 -11.49 -21.09 -0.77
N LEU A 27 -11.89 -19.86 -0.46
CA LEU A 27 -12.36 -18.88 -1.43
C LEU A 27 -11.27 -18.53 -2.46
N LEU A 28 -10.03 -18.31 -2.01
CA LEU A 28 -8.90 -17.99 -2.90
C LEU A 28 -8.61 -19.15 -3.87
N HIS A 29 -8.68 -20.38 -3.39
CA HIS A 29 -8.46 -21.58 -4.19
C HIS A 29 -9.58 -21.87 -5.22
N THR A 30 -10.71 -21.16 -5.17
CA THR A 30 -11.74 -21.26 -6.22
C THR A 30 -11.36 -20.58 -7.53
N SER A 31 -10.33 -19.71 -7.52
CA SER A 31 -9.90 -18.95 -8.69
C SER A 31 -8.60 -19.50 -9.30
N PRO A 32 -8.66 -20.15 -10.48
CA PRO A 32 -7.45 -20.65 -11.16
C PRO A 32 -6.44 -19.55 -11.49
N ALA A 33 -6.89 -18.31 -11.66
CA ALA A 33 -6.02 -17.16 -11.91
C ALA A 33 -5.06 -16.87 -10.74
N LEU A 34 -5.41 -17.30 -9.52
CA LEU A 34 -4.57 -17.12 -8.34
C LEU A 34 -3.61 -18.30 -8.11
N ALA A 35 -3.75 -19.42 -8.83
CA ALA A 35 -2.99 -20.64 -8.58
C ALA A 35 -1.47 -20.41 -8.61
N GLN A 36 -0.97 -19.59 -9.54
CA GLN A 36 0.47 -19.25 -9.60
C GLN A 36 0.97 -18.60 -8.30
N VAL A 37 0.17 -17.72 -7.70
CA VAL A 37 0.53 -16.99 -6.48
C VAL A 37 0.38 -17.88 -5.25
N LEU A 38 -0.75 -18.59 -5.16
CA LEU A 38 -1.09 -19.44 -4.00
C LEU A 38 -0.16 -20.66 -3.87
N ASN A 39 0.26 -21.26 -4.99
CA ASN A 39 1.15 -22.43 -4.98
C ASN A 39 2.62 -22.09 -4.70
N HIS A 40 3.00 -20.81 -4.68
CA HIS A 40 4.37 -20.36 -4.41
C HIS A 40 4.41 -19.31 -3.29
N PRO A 41 3.95 -19.65 -2.07
CA PRO A 41 3.76 -18.68 -0.99
C PRO A 41 5.08 -18.05 -0.52
N SER A 42 6.20 -18.76 -0.60
CA SER A 42 7.53 -18.22 -0.27
C SER A 42 8.01 -17.14 -1.24
N THR A 43 7.61 -17.24 -2.52
CA THR A 43 8.02 -16.33 -3.59
C THR A 43 7.18 -15.05 -3.57
N TYR A 44 5.86 -15.19 -3.51
CA TYR A 44 4.96 -14.04 -3.63
C TYR A 44 4.60 -13.42 -2.28
N GLN A 45 4.74 -14.16 -1.18
CA GLN A 45 4.52 -13.64 0.17
C GLN A 45 3.17 -12.92 0.33
N LEU A 46 2.14 -13.44 -0.35
CA LEU A 46 0.80 -12.86 -0.36
C LEU A 46 0.22 -12.87 1.06
N GLN A 47 -0.28 -11.73 1.49
CA GLN A 47 -1.03 -11.56 2.72
C GLN A 47 -2.33 -10.83 2.41
N LEU A 48 -3.45 -11.26 3.01
CA LEU A 48 -4.75 -10.63 2.78
C LEU A 48 -5.49 -10.42 4.11
N ILE A 49 -6.17 -9.28 4.18
CA ILE A 49 -7.22 -9.01 5.16
C ILE A 49 -8.49 -8.74 4.36
N TYR A 50 -9.42 -9.70 4.39
CA TYR A 50 -10.75 -9.54 3.83
C TYR A 50 -11.72 -9.09 4.92
N THR A 51 -12.27 -7.89 4.79
CA THR A 51 -13.30 -7.38 5.71
C THR A 51 -14.66 -7.48 5.05
N LYS A 52 -15.49 -8.40 5.52
CA LYS A 52 -16.90 -8.50 5.16
C LYS A 52 -17.68 -7.43 5.93
N ILE A 53 -18.46 -6.64 5.20
CA ILE A 53 -19.34 -5.61 5.77
C ILE A 53 -20.77 -6.06 5.55
N ASP A 54 -21.39 -6.59 6.60
CA ASP A 54 -22.80 -6.96 6.60
C ASP A 54 -23.63 -5.81 7.17
N ARG A 55 -24.72 -5.43 6.52
CA ARG A 55 -25.63 -4.38 7.02
C ARG A 55 -26.89 -5.03 7.56
N ASP A 56 -27.31 -4.65 8.75
CA ASP A 56 -28.57 -5.14 9.31
C ASP A 56 -29.80 -4.45 8.69
N ALA A 57 -30.98 -4.83 9.17
CA ALA A 57 -32.25 -4.28 8.69
C ALA A 57 -32.41 -2.77 8.93
N GLN A 58 -31.63 -2.21 9.86
CA GLN A 58 -31.56 -0.77 10.14
C GLN A 58 -30.39 -0.09 9.41
N ASN A 59 -29.73 -0.81 8.48
CA ASN A 59 -28.59 -0.37 7.69
C ASN A 59 -27.32 -0.09 8.52
N VAL A 60 -27.22 -0.63 9.73
CA VAL A 60 -26.01 -0.52 10.57
C VAL A 60 -24.96 -1.52 10.08
N PRO A 61 -23.71 -1.09 9.83
CA PRO A 61 -22.66 -1.97 9.34
C PRO A 61 -22.02 -2.79 10.47
N HIS A 62 -21.87 -4.09 10.23
CA HIS A 62 -21.18 -5.08 11.05
C HIS A 62 -19.96 -5.60 10.28
N PHE A 63 -18.79 -5.56 10.90
CA PHE A 63 -17.51 -5.84 10.24
C PHE A 63 -16.92 -7.17 10.72
N MET A 64 -16.81 -8.14 9.83
CA MET A 64 -16.13 -9.41 10.10
C MET A 64 -14.86 -9.51 9.28
N GLN A 65 -13.74 -9.79 9.94
CA GLN A 65 -12.44 -9.88 9.30
C GLN A 65 -12.01 -11.33 9.13
N TYR A 66 -11.45 -11.63 7.96
CA TYR A 66 -10.84 -12.90 7.62
C TYR A 66 -9.42 -12.63 7.14
N THR A 67 -8.45 -13.37 7.65
CA THR A 67 -7.03 -13.18 7.31
C THR A 67 -6.48 -14.37 6.52
N TYR A 68 -5.44 -14.12 5.72
CA TYR A 68 -4.66 -15.14 5.02
C TYR A 68 -3.18 -14.76 5.07
N HIS A 69 -2.35 -15.63 5.63
CA HIS A 69 -0.93 -15.46 5.91
C HIS A 69 -0.57 -14.13 6.59
N LEU A 70 -1.44 -13.60 7.45
CA LEU A 70 -1.20 -12.28 8.04
C LEU A 70 -0.01 -12.32 9.01
N ASN A 71 1.08 -11.68 8.62
CA ASN A 71 2.31 -11.56 9.39
C ASN A 71 2.76 -10.09 9.46
N PRO A 72 2.49 -9.38 10.56
CA PRO A 72 2.85 -7.96 10.70
C PRO A 72 4.36 -7.70 10.75
N ARG A 73 5.19 -8.75 10.89
CA ARG A 73 6.66 -8.65 10.86
C ARG A 73 7.24 -8.90 9.48
N GLN A 74 6.42 -9.31 8.51
CA GLN A 74 6.82 -9.52 7.13
C GLN A 74 6.63 -8.24 6.33
N TYR A 75 7.48 -8.05 5.31
CA TYR A 75 7.67 -6.81 4.52
C TYR A 75 6.46 -5.85 4.51
N PHE A 76 6.65 -4.67 5.12
CA PHE A 76 5.71 -3.56 5.01
C PHE A 76 5.99 -2.85 3.70
N ASN A 77 5.02 -2.79 2.78
CA ASN A 77 5.11 -1.95 1.58
C ASN A 77 4.50 -0.58 1.87
N PRO A 78 5.30 0.44 2.19
CA PRO A 78 4.74 1.75 2.46
C PRO A 78 4.48 2.48 1.14
N ALA A 79 3.45 2.06 0.41
CA ALA A 79 3.11 2.62 -0.90
C ALA A 79 3.01 4.16 -0.89
N SER A 80 2.60 4.76 0.23
CA SER A 80 2.52 6.21 0.39
C SER A 80 3.71 6.86 1.13
N LEU A 81 4.55 6.12 1.87
CA LEU A 81 5.69 6.76 2.57
C LEU A 81 6.73 7.30 1.60
N VAL A 82 6.79 6.76 0.37
CA VAL A 82 7.74 7.25 -0.64
C VAL A 82 7.36 8.63 -1.19
N LYS A 83 6.08 9.03 -1.09
CA LYS A 83 5.55 10.22 -1.76
C LYS A 83 6.16 11.50 -1.23
N LEU A 84 6.10 11.72 0.08
CA LEU A 84 6.62 12.95 0.70
C LEU A 84 8.15 13.09 0.55
N PRO A 85 8.98 12.07 0.85
CA PRO A 85 10.42 12.15 0.62
C PRO A 85 10.79 12.45 -0.85
N VAL A 86 10.10 11.84 -1.82
CA VAL A 86 10.34 12.12 -3.24
C VAL A 86 9.95 13.55 -3.62
N ALA A 87 8.84 14.06 -3.09
CA ALA A 87 8.45 15.46 -3.29
C ALA A 87 9.50 16.43 -2.72
N LEU A 88 10.02 16.14 -1.52
CA LEU A 88 11.07 16.95 -0.89
C LEU A 88 12.36 16.91 -1.70
N LEU A 89 12.82 15.73 -2.13
CA LEU A 89 14.02 15.59 -2.95
C LEU A 89 13.90 16.31 -4.29
N ALA A 90 12.72 16.28 -4.92
CA ALA A 90 12.46 17.01 -6.15
C ALA A 90 12.56 18.53 -5.95
N LEU A 91 12.02 19.05 -4.84
CA LEU A 91 12.11 20.48 -4.50
C LEU A 91 13.53 20.90 -4.10
N GLU A 92 14.27 20.05 -3.39
CA GLU A 92 15.69 20.27 -3.08
C GLU A 92 16.51 20.33 -4.37
N LYS A 93 16.33 19.37 -5.29
CA LYS A 93 17.01 19.39 -6.59
C LYS A 93 16.67 20.66 -7.37
N LEU A 94 15.40 21.04 -7.41
CA LEU A 94 14.94 22.24 -8.09
C LEU A 94 15.61 23.52 -7.52
N HIS A 95 15.85 23.58 -6.21
CA HIS A 95 16.55 24.70 -5.57
C HIS A 95 18.01 24.84 -6.02
N THR A 96 18.64 23.77 -6.49
CA THR A 96 20.01 23.80 -7.04
C THR A 96 20.08 24.25 -8.51
N LEU A 97 18.94 24.36 -9.20
CA LEU A 97 18.91 24.76 -10.60
C LEU A 97 19.00 26.29 -10.75
N PRO A 98 19.63 26.79 -11.82
CA PRO A 98 19.75 28.23 -12.05
C PRO A 98 18.39 28.87 -12.33
N ALA A 99 18.27 30.15 -11.97
CA ALA A 99 17.12 30.97 -12.37
C ALA A 99 17.02 31.05 -13.90
N PRO A 100 15.80 31.11 -14.49
CA PRO A 100 14.50 31.28 -13.83
C PRO A 100 13.74 29.96 -13.60
N ILE A 101 14.43 28.82 -13.42
CA ILE A 101 13.76 27.52 -13.25
C ILE A 101 13.04 27.45 -11.90
N THR A 102 11.75 27.14 -11.91
CA THR A 102 10.89 27.02 -10.72
C THR A 102 10.01 25.78 -10.78
N ARG A 103 9.25 25.53 -9.72
CA ARG A 103 8.34 24.38 -9.64
C ARG A 103 7.21 24.44 -10.67
N SER A 104 6.96 25.62 -11.23
CA SER A 104 5.95 25.88 -12.26
C SER A 104 6.55 25.90 -13.67
N THR A 105 7.86 25.71 -13.82
CA THR A 105 8.50 25.56 -15.13
C THR A 105 8.05 24.25 -15.77
N ILE A 106 7.58 24.33 -17.02
CA ILE A 106 7.12 23.16 -17.77
C ILE A 106 8.33 22.28 -18.11
N MET A 107 8.18 20.97 -17.90
CA MET A 107 9.18 19.96 -18.23
C MET A 107 8.58 18.89 -19.16
N SER A 108 9.35 18.47 -20.16
CA SER A 108 9.04 17.27 -20.95
C SER A 108 9.80 16.09 -20.35
N THR A 109 9.12 14.96 -20.15
CA THR A 109 9.77 13.72 -19.69
C THR A 109 9.96 12.80 -20.88
N GLY A 110 11.20 12.63 -21.33
CA GLY A 110 11.53 11.71 -22.41
C GLY A 110 11.67 10.26 -21.93
N THR A 111 12.05 9.38 -22.85
CA THR A 111 12.45 8.00 -22.54
C THR A 111 13.93 7.81 -22.83
N ALA A 112 14.59 7.05 -21.97
CA ALA A 112 15.96 6.58 -22.05
C ALA A 112 16.06 5.05 -21.94
N TRP A 113 14.96 4.36 -21.61
CA TRP A 113 14.90 2.89 -21.53
C TRP A 113 13.51 2.34 -21.87
N ARG A 114 13.44 1.05 -22.24
CA ARG A 114 12.22 0.37 -22.76
C ARG A 114 11.00 0.39 -21.82
N CYS A 115 11.22 0.57 -20.51
CA CYS A 115 10.15 0.58 -19.50
C CYS A 115 9.70 2.00 -19.12
N GLN A 116 10.26 3.03 -19.74
CA GLN A 116 9.86 4.41 -19.48
C GLN A 116 8.77 4.83 -20.46
N THR A 117 7.80 5.58 -19.98
CA THR A 117 6.75 6.20 -20.81
C THR A 117 7.02 7.70 -20.86
N PRO A 118 7.08 8.32 -22.05
CA PRO A 118 7.29 9.75 -22.14
C PRO A 118 6.07 10.50 -21.62
N VAL A 119 6.27 11.66 -21.01
CA VAL A 119 5.21 12.60 -20.68
C VAL A 119 5.40 13.83 -21.58
N PRO A 120 4.57 13.99 -22.63
CA PRO A 120 4.67 15.14 -23.53
C PRO A 120 4.33 16.45 -22.79
N PHE A 121 4.69 17.58 -23.41
CA PHE A 121 4.46 18.95 -22.92
C PHE A 121 2.99 19.25 -22.55
N ALA A 122 2.06 18.42 -23.02
CA ALA A 122 0.65 18.45 -22.63
C ALA A 122 0.19 17.08 -22.10
N ALA A 123 -0.08 16.98 -20.79
CA ALA A 123 -1.04 16.07 -20.11
C ALA A 123 -0.75 16.00 -18.58
N PRO A 124 -1.71 15.65 -17.68
CA PRO A 124 -3.15 15.34 -17.82
C PRO A 124 -4.09 16.31 -17.03
N ALA A 125 -5.30 15.85 -16.63
CA ALA A 125 -6.50 16.62 -16.20
C ALA A 125 -6.44 17.38 -14.86
N ASP A 126 -5.29 17.92 -14.51
CA ASP A 126 -5.06 18.77 -13.35
C ASP A 126 -5.24 20.25 -13.71
N SER A 127 -5.38 21.09 -12.67
CA SER A 127 -5.97 22.43 -12.68
C SER A 127 -5.51 23.40 -13.78
N ASP A 128 -4.33 23.19 -14.38
CA ASP A 128 -3.74 24.01 -15.45
C ASP A 128 -3.18 23.20 -16.64
N ARG A 129 -3.28 21.86 -16.63
CA ARG A 129 -2.83 20.93 -17.71
C ARG A 129 -1.34 21.04 -18.08
N LEU A 130 -0.48 21.49 -17.17
CA LEU A 130 0.96 21.64 -17.42
C LEU A 130 1.77 20.53 -16.74
N ALA A 131 2.74 19.96 -17.46
CA ALA A 131 3.71 19.02 -16.87
C ALA A 131 4.77 19.81 -16.07
N THR A 132 4.53 20.01 -14.77
CA THR A 132 5.43 20.76 -13.86
C THR A 132 5.73 19.93 -12.61
N VAL A 133 6.87 20.18 -11.96
CA VAL A 133 7.21 19.55 -10.67
C VAL A 133 6.11 19.81 -9.64
N GLY A 134 5.54 21.02 -9.62
CA GLY A 134 4.42 21.37 -8.73
C GLY A 134 3.18 20.50 -8.95
N ASN A 135 2.80 20.26 -10.19
CA ASN A 135 1.64 19.41 -10.52
C ASN A 135 1.91 17.93 -10.23
N TYR A 136 3.13 17.44 -10.46
CA TYR A 136 3.49 16.08 -10.03
C TYR A 136 3.38 15.90 -8.52
N ILE A 137 3.83 16.87 -7.73
CA ILE A 137 3.71 16.85 -6.27
C ILE A 137 2.23 16.87 -5.86
N LYS A 138 1.40 17.74 -6.46
CA LYS A 138 -0.04 17.85 -6.18
C LYS A 138 -0.81 16.57 -6.48
N ARG A 139 -0.41 15.80 -7.48
CA ARG A 139 -1.03 14.51 -7.81
C ARG A 139 -0.55 13.37 -6.91
N MET A 140 0.69 13.48 -6.43
CA MET A 140 1.31 12.44 -5.64
C MET A 140 0.81 12.46 -4.19
N LEU A 141 0.65 13.64 -3.59
CA LEU A 141 0.17 13.85 -2.21
C LEU A 141 -1.35 13.98 -2.15
#